data_AF-A0A838KS57-F1
#
_entry.id   AF-A0A838KS57-F1
#
_cell.length_a   1.000
_cell.length_b   1.000
_cell.length_c   1.000
_cell.angle_alpha   90.00
_cell.angle_beta   90.00
_cell.angle_gamma   90.00
#
_symmetry.space_group_name_H-M   'P 1'
#
loop_
_entity.id
_entity.type
_entity.pdbx_description
1 polymer ?
#
loop_
_entity_poly.entity_id
_entity_poly.type
_entity_poly.pdbx_seq_one_letter_code
_entity_poly.pdbx_strand_id
1 'polypeptide(L)'
;MIACWTLIEADWTLLGNKTGPRRLGFALSLKFFELEARFPRHAGEIPQAAVEYVASQVKADAGMLASYRFSGRTFEYHRAQIRRASGFRERPLCSTLAN
;
A
#
# COMPACT_ATOMS: atom_id res chain seq x y z
N MET A 1 12.38 5.98 -5.27
CA MET A 1 12.20 7.19 -4.42
C MET A 1 11.08 6.94 -3.43
N ILE A 2 11.20 7.44 -2.18
CA ILE A 2 10.18 7.27 -1.15
C ILE A 2 8.86 8.00 -1.48
N ALA A 3 8.92 9.09 -2.25
CA ALA A 3 7.76 9.89 -2.64
C ALA A 3 6.68 9.11 -3.41
N CYS A 4 7.04 8.08 -4.17
CA CYS A 4 6.03 7.27 -4.87
C CYS A 4 5.21 6.36 -3.90
N TRP A 5 5.55 6.35 -2.60
CA TRP A 5 4.79 5.69 -1.51
C TRP A 5 3.84 6.63 -0.77
N THR A 6 3.71 7.89 -1.20
CA THR A 6 2.78 8.86 -0.59
C THR A 6 1.33 8.53 -0.94
N LEU A 7 0.48 8.39 0.08
CA LEU A 7 -0.94 8.13 -0.06
C LEU A 7 -1.67 9.41 -0.49
N ILE A 8 -2.40 9.32 -1.60
CA ILE A 8 -3.21 10.43 -2.13
C ILE A 8 -4.67 10.30 -1.67
N GLU A 9 -5.48 11.34 -1.88
CA GLU A 9 -6.89 11.39 -1.42
C GLU A 9 -7.69 10.13 -1.76
N ALA A 10 -7.62 9.67 -3.01
CA ALA A 10 -8.36 8.48 -3.41
C ALA A 10 -7.82 7.16 -2.79
N ASP A 11 -6.59 7.14 -2.25
CA ASP A 11 -6.08 5.99 -1.48
C ASP A 11 -6.83 5.90 -0.15
N TRP A 12 -7.04 7.05 0.49
CA TRP A 12 -7.75 7.15 1.76
C TRP A 12 -9.19 6.64 1.67
N THR A 13 -9.87 6.85 0.55
CA THR A 13 -11.19 6.25 0.28
C THR A 13 -11.15 4.72 0.34
N LEU A 14 -10.11 4.08 -0.21
CA LEU A 14 -9.96 2.61 -0.17
C LEU A 14 -9.59 2.09 1.22
N LEU A 15 -8.91 2.92 2.01
CA LEU A 15 -8.43 2.64 3.37
C LEU A 15 -9.50 2.86 4.44
N GLY A 16 -10.55 3.63 4.17
CA GLY A 16 -11.53 4.11 5.17
C GLY A 16 -12.15 3.01 6.04
N ASN A 17 -12.39 1.83 5.47
CA ASN A 17 -13.02 0.70 6.19
C ASN A 17 -12.01 -0.24 6.88
N LYS A 18 -10.72 0.09 6.89
CA LYS A 18 -9.64 -0.77 7.40
C LYS A 18 -9.03 -0.16 8.66
N THR A 19 -8.58 -1.00 9.59
CA THR A 19 -7.95 -0.58 10.86
C THR A 19 -6.71 -1.41 11.17
N GLY A 20 -5.80 -0.84 11.98
CA GLY A 20 -4.61 -1.51 12.50
C GLY A 20 -3.76 -2.19 11.42
N PRO A 21 -3.30 -3.44 11.64
CA PRO A 21 -2.45 -4.17 10.68
C PRO A 21 -3.04 -4.29 9.27
N ARG A 22 -4.38 -4.37 9.16
CA ARG A 22 -5.05 -4.48 7.85
C ARG A 22 -4.96 -3.18 7.05
N ARG A 23 -4.97 -2.02 7.71
CA ARG A 23 -4.82 -0.72 7.06
C ARG A 23 -3.41 -0.58 6.49
N LEU A 24 -2.39 -0.84 7.30
CA LEU A 24 -0.98 -0.78 6.88
C LEU A 24 -0.67 -1.77 5.75
N GLY A 25 -1.05 -3.04 5.91
CA GLY A 25 -0.83 -4.07 4.90
C GLY A 25 -1.53 -3.79 3.58
N PHE A 26 -2.75 -3.22 3.62
CA PHE A 26 -3.47 -2.81 2.43
C PHE A 26 -2.81 -1.62 1.73
N ALA A 27 -2.44 -0.56 2.47
CA ALA A 27 -1.76 0.62 1.92
C ALA A 27 -0.46 0.23 1.20
N LEU A 28 0.35 -0.61 1.83
CA LEU A 28 1.59 -1.10 1.25
C LEU A 28 1.36 -1.98 0.02
N SER A 29 0.36 -2.86 0.06
CA SER A 29 0.01 -3.69 -1.10
C SER A 29 -0.50 -2.85 -2.28
N LEU A 30 -1.25 -1.78 -2.00
CA LEU A 30 -1.73 -0.83 -3.00
C LEU A 30 -0.54 -0.12 -3.69
N LYS A 31 0.34 0.51 -2.90
CA LYS A 31 1.50 1.21 -3.45
C LYS A 31 2.46 0.28 -4.18
N PHE A 32 2.71 -0.90 -3.62
CA PHE A 32 3.52 -1.91 -4.28
C PHE A 32 2.92 -2.31 -5.63
N PHE A 33 1.61 -2.50 -5.72
CA PHE A 33 0.94 -2.83 -6.98
C PHE A 33 1.01 -1.70 -8.01
N GLU A 34 0.89 -0.44 -7.59
CA GLU A 34 1.04 0.73 -8.47
C GLU A 34 2.46 0.81 -9.07
N LEU A 35 3.48 0.44 -8.30
CA LEU A 35 4.89 0.49 -8.69
C LEU A 35 5.33 -0.73 -9.52
N GLU A 36 4.93 -1.93 -9.12
CA GLU A 36 5.47 -3.20 -9.63
C GLU A 36 4.48 -3.96 -10.53
N ALA A 37 3.24 -3.48 -10.67
CA ALA A 37 2.14 -4.14 -11.39
C ALA A 37 1.86 -5.60 -10.95
N ARG A 38 2.31 -5.96 -9.74
CA ARG A 38 2.14 -7.28 -9.11
C ARG A 38 1.97 -7.09 -7.60
N PHE A 39 1.60 -8.16 -6.90
CA PHE A 39 1.48 -8.13 -5.43
C PHE A 39 2.74 -8.67 -4.75
N PRO A 40 3.08 -8.19 -3.54
CA PRO A 40 4.16 -8.76 -2.75
C PRO A 40 3.78 -10.17 -2.27
N ARG A 41 4.73 -11.10 -2.26
CA ARG A 41 4.55 -12.46 -1.74
C ARG A 41 4.80 -12.54 -0.24
N HIS A 42 5.61 -11.63 0.30
CA HIS A 42 5.90 -11.49 1.73
C HIS A 42 6.36 -10.07 2.07
N ALA A 43 6.37 -9.73 3.36
CA ALA A 43 6.76 -8.40 3.85
C ALA A 43 8.16 -7.97 3.40
N GLY A 44 9.10 -8.92 3.34
CA GLY A 44 10.50 -8.64 2.95
C GLY A 44 10.72 -8.17 1.51
N GLU A 45 9.69 -8.19 0.65
CA GLU A 45 9.79 -7.56 -0.69
C GLU A 45 9.59 -6.03 -0.63
N ILE A 46 9.07 -5.51 0.49
CA ILE A 46 8.79 -4.10 0.67
C ILE A 46 9.98 -3.45 1.38
N PRO A 47 10.60 -2.40 0.81
CA PRO A 47 11.69 -1.70 1.47
C PRO A 47 11.28 -1.19 2.85
N GLN A 48 12.13 -1.39 3.87
CA GLN A 48 11.81 -0.99 5.24
C GLN A 48 11.45 0.51 5.35
N ALA A 49 12.18 1.38 4.64
CA ALA A 49 11.88 2.80 4.60
C ALA A 49 10.46 3.11 4.08
N ALA A 50 9.95 2.30 3.13
CA ALA A 50 8.57 2.44 2.64
C ALA A 50 7.56 1.99 3.71
N VAL A 51 7.85 0.93 4.45
CA VAL A 51 7.02 0.48 5.58
C VAL A 51 6.89 1.59 6.61
N GLU A 52 8.01 2.14 7.06
CA GLU A 52 8.05 3.22 8.06
C GLU A 52 7.33 4.48 7.57
N TYR A 53 7.58 4.87 6.31
CA TYR A 53 6.94 6.04 5.72
C TYR A 53 5.43 5.90 5.61
N VAL A 54 4.92 4.77 5.10
CA VAL A 54 3.47 4.54 4.98
C VAL A 54 2.83 4.37 6.36
N ALA A 55 3.50 3.71 7.31
CA ALA A 55 3.05 3.58 8.69
C ALA A 55 2.83 4.94 9.35
N SER A 56 3.76 5.89 9.13
CA SER A 56 3.64 7.26 9.62
C SER A 56 2.39 7.97 9.10
N GLN A 57 2.08 7.80 7.80
CA GLN A 57 0.92 8.42 7.16
C GLN A 57 -0.39 7.89 7.76
N VAL A 58 -0.51 6.56 7.93
CA VAL A 58 -1.72 5.93 8.46
C VAL A 58 -1.82 5.93 9.99
N LYS A 59 -0.86 6.56 10.68
CA LYS A 59 -0.73 6.61 12.14
C LYS A 59 -0.75 5.21 12.78
N ALA A 60 0.03 4.28 12.23
CA ALA A 60 0.20 2.93 12.74
C ALA A 60 1.66 2.65 13.10
N ASP A 61 1.88 1.69 13.98
CA ASP A 61 3.22 1.16 14.24
C ASP A 61 3.68 0.29 13.05
N ALA A 62 4.92 0.48 12.60
CA ALA A 62 5.49 -0.24 11.46
C ALA A 62 5.60 -1.76 11.74
N GLY A 63 5.86 -2.13 13.00
CA GLY A 63 5.93 -3.52 13.45
C GLY A 63 4.62 -4.29 13.29
N MET A 64 3.47 -3.60 13.22
CA MET A 64 2.18 -4.22 12.92
C MET A 64 2.15 -4.96 11.58
N LEU A 65 3.04 -4.63 10.64
CA LEU A 65 3.14 -5.35 9.37
C LEU A 65 3.44 -6.84 9.55
N ALA A 66 4.18 -7.23 10.61
CA ALA A 66 4.49 -8.63 10.90
C ALA A 66 3.23 -9.50 11.14
N SER A 67 2.16 -8.87 11.61
CA SER A 67 0.86 -9.51 11.84
C SER A 67 -0.01 -9.59 10.58
N TYR A 68 0.39 -8.91 9.49
CA TYR A 68 -0.33 -8.93 8.22
C TYR A 68 0.13 -10.11 7.35
N ARG A 69 -0.83 -10.89 6.85
CA ARG A 69 -0.54 -12.04 5.98
C ARG A 69 -0.70 -11.62 4.52
N PHE A 70 0.35 -11.86 3.72
CA PHE A 70 0.35 -11.72 2.26
C PHE A 70 -0.18 -12.98 1.55
N SER A 71 -1.12 -13.67 2.20
CA SER A 71 -1.73 -14.89 1.71
C SER A 71 -3.10 -15.09 2.37
N GLY A 72 -3.89 -16.01 1.81
CA GLY A 72 -5.21 -16.37 2.33
C GLY A 72 -6.32 -15.41 1.91
N ARG A 73 -7.53 -15.71 2.39
CA ARG A 73 -8.78 -15.08 1.92
C ARG A 73 -8.80 -13.56 2.07
N THR A 74 -8.28 -13.02 3.17
CA THR A 74 -8.23 -11.57 3.38
C THR A 74 -7.31 -10.88 2.38
N PHE A 75 -6.16 -11.49 2.08
CA PHE A 75 -5.24 -10.94 1.09
C PHE A 75 -5.84 -11.00 -0.32
N GLU A 76 -6.47 -12.11 -0.70
CA GLU A 76 -7.15 -12.21 -2.00
C GLU A 76 -8.29 -11.19 -2.15
N TYR A 77 -9.06 -10.95 -1.08
CA TYR A 77 -10.06 -9.89 -1.06
C TYR A 77 -9.43 -8.51 -1.27
N HIS A 78 -8.33 -8.20 -0.58
CA HIS A 78 -7.59 -6.95 -0.78
C HIS A 78 -7.03 -6.82 -2.20
N ARG A 79 -6.48 -7.89 -2.79
CA ARG A 79 -6.01 -7.91 -4.17
C ARG A 79 -7.12 -7.59 -5.16
N ALA A 80 -8.30 -8.17 -4.96
CA ALA A 80 -9.47 -7.89 -5.79
C ALA A 80 -9.98 -6.45 -5.64
N GLN A 81 -9.88 -5.86 -4.45
CA GLN A 81 -10.20 -4.44 -4.24
C GLN A 81 -9.19 -3.54 -4.96
N ILE A 82 -7.89 -3.82 -4.81
CA ILE A 82 -6.81 -3.03 -5.43
C ILE A 82 -6.90 -3.10 -6.96
N ARG A 83 -7.05 -4.30 -7.54
CA ARG A 83 -7.22 -4.45 -9.00
C ARG A 83 -8.40 -3.64 -9.54
N ARG A 84 -9.53 -3.66 -8.83
CA ARG A 84 -10.71 -2.85 -9.19
C ARG A 84 -10.39 -1.37 -9.16
N ALA A 85 -9.74 -0.88 -8.11
CA ALA A 85 -9.40 0.53 -7.98
C ALA A 85 -8.35 1.00 -9.00
N SER A 86 -7.33 0.19 -9.28
CA SER A 86 -6.25 0.53 -10.22
C SER A 86 -6.69 0.51 -11.68
N GLY A 87 -7.72 -0.28 -12.04
CA GLY A 87 -8.31 -0.25 -13.38
C GLY A 87 -9.05 1.06 -13.70
N PHE A 88 -9.40 1.85 -12.68
CA PHE A 88 -10.07 3.15 -12.82
C PHE A 88 -9.13 4.36 -12.75
N ARG A 89 -7.84 4.20 -12.40
CA ARG A 89 -6.92 5.33 -12.27
C ARG A 89 -6.03 5.51 -13.49
N GLU A 90 -6.19 6.66 -14.15
CA GLU A 90 -5.08 7.26 -14.89
C GLU A 90 -3.94 7.52 -13.90
N ARG A 91 -2.75 7.01 -14.21
CA ARG A 91 -1.58 7.10 -13.33
C ARG A 91 -1.16 8.57 -13.19
N PRO A 92 -1.11 9.15 -11.97
CA PRO A 92 -0.25 10.30 -11.77
C PRO A 92 1.18 9.74 -11.89
N LEU A 93 1.87 10.15 -12.96
CA LEU A 93 3.31 9.99 -13.05
C LEU A 93 3.88 10.50 -11.72
N CYS A 94 4.75 9.70 -11.08
CA CYS A 94 5.51 10.14 -9.92
C CYS A 94 6.25 11.41 -10.36
N SER A 95 5.67 12.59 -10.08
CA SER A 95 6.15 13.83 -10.66
C SER A 95 7.50 14.12 -10.02
N THR A 96 8.48 14.22 -10.90
CA THR A 96 9.82 14.72 -10.68
C THR A 96 9.83 15.84 -9.64
N LEU A 97 10.15 15.51 -8.39
CA LEU A 97 10.77 16.47 -7.48
C LEU A 97 12.28 16.32 -7.64
N ALA A 98 12.75 16.85 -8.77
CA ALA A 98 14.11 17.30 -8.98
C ALA A 98 14.01 18.77 -9.33
N ASN A 99 13.98 19.61 -8.29
CA ASN A 99 14.75 20.84 -8.19
C ASN A 99 14.65 21.40 -6.77
#